data_AF-A0A2M9PDZ3-F1
#
_entry.id   AF-A0A2M9PDZ3-F1
#
_cell.length_a   1.000
_cell.length_b   1.000
_cell.length_c   1.000
_cell.angle_alpha   90.00
_cell.angle_beta   90.00
_cell.angle_gamma   90.00
#
_symmetry.space_group_name_H-M   'P 1'
#
loop_
_entity.id
_entity.type
_entity.pdbx_description
1 polymer ?
#
loop_
_entity_poly.entity_id
_entity_poly.type
_entity_poly.pdbx_seq_one_letter_code
_entity_poly.pdbx_strand_id
1 'polypeptide(L)'
;MFGAAFANVQPHSGAQANQAVFLALLQPGDRIMGMNLAHGGHLTHGSPVTMSGKWFDVVSYEVREDNQRIDMDAVRARALETKPKLIIAGASAYPREIDFAGFRAIADEVGAYLMVDMAHYAGLIAAGKYPNPVPHAHVVTSTTHKTLRGPRGGVILTNDEALAKKLNSAVFPGNQGGPLMHVIAAKAVAFGEALQPSFKDYAGQVIANARALAAAPAGGRARHRLGRHRLPHGPRRPAPEGGQGPRRRAGAGARRAHLQQERDPLRSGKALRDLGRAPRDLRRNHPRLRDVRVHPRRRAGPEGGLRPRRRRPGGRRRRGGRSAGGGPDPLRRASDLRRLRPQQSLHGSFPAVNAAGNIQPDQRLDPRITRETA
;
A
#
# COMPACT_ATOMS: atom_id res chain seq x y z
N MET A 1 -7.35 6.59 -18.78
CA MET A 1 -7.87 5.72 -17.70
C MET A 1 -8.54 6.55 -16.60
N PHE A 2 -7.82 7.35 -15.81
CA PHE A 2 -8.41 8.11 -14.69
C PHE A 2 -8.64 9.62 -14.95
N GLY A 3 -8.16 10.14 -16.08
CA GLY A 3 -8.29 11.57 -16.41
C GLY A 3 -7.36 12.49 -15.63
N ALA A 4 -6.24 11.98 -15.11
CA ALA A 4 -5.23 12.79 -14.42
C ALA A 4 -4.26 13.43 -15.42
N ALA A 5 -3.85 14.67 -15.17
CA ALA A 5 -2.87 15.38 -15.99
C ALA A 5 -1.43 14.88 -15.74
N PHE A 6 -1.09 14.55 -14.49
CA PHE A 6 0.23 14.08 -14.10
C PHE A 6 0.15 12.74 -13.36
N ALA A 7 1.15 11.88 -13.61
CA ALA A 7 1.27 10.59 -12.95
C ALA A 7 2.73 10.25 -12.63
N ASN A 8 3.01 9.85 -11.39
CA ASN A 8 4.24 9.19 -11.01
C ASN A 8 4.00 7.69 -10.81
N VAL A 9 4.60 6.87 -11.68
CA VAL A 9 4.43 5.41 -11.71
C VAL A 9 5.59 4.65 -11.07
N GLN A 10 6.52 5.33 -10.41
CA GLN A 10 7.69 4.71 -9.79
C GLN A 10 7.48 4.07 -8.40
N PRO A 11 6.45 4.40 -7.59
CA PRO A 11 6.30 3.78 -6.28
C PRO A 11 6.28 2.24 -6.35
N HIS A 12 7.09 1.55 -5.52
CA HIS A 12 7.13 0.08 -5.53
C HIS A 12 5.91 -0.53 -4.83
N SER A 13 5.16 0.26 -4.07
CA SER A 13 3.91 -0.14 -3.41
C SER A 13 2.98 1.05 -3.16
N GLY A 14 1.72 0.77 -2.79
CA GLY A 14 0.79 1.83 -2.36
C GLY A 14 1.22 2.52 -1.05
N ALA A 15 1.85 1.78 -0.13
CA ALA A 15 2.38 2.38 1.09
C ALA A 15 3.48 3.41 0.79
N GLN A 16 4.38 3.10 -0.15
CA GLN A 16 5.41 4.05 -0.58
C GLN A 16 4.84 5.23 -1.39
N ALA A 17 3.75 5.02 -2.14
CA ALA A 17 3.04 6.12 -2.77
C ALA A 17 2.50 7.10 -1.71
N ASN A 18 1.86 6.58 -0.66
CA ASN A 18 1.36 7.39 0.45
C ASN A 18 2.49 8.10 1.20
N GLN A 19 3.60 7.40 1.48
CA GLN A 19 4.78 7.99 2.11
C GLN A 19 5.39 9.14 1.31
N ALA A 20 5.44 9.03 -0.02
CA ALA A 20 5.92 10.11 -0.87
C ALA A 20 5.01 11.34 -0.84
N VAL A 21 3.68 11.16 -0.74
CA VAL A 21 2.74 12.29 -0.53
C VAL A 21 3.01 12.95 0.81
N PHE A 22 3.17 12.16 1.88
CA PHE A 22 3.48 12.69 3.20
C PHE A 22 4.80 13.46 3.21
N LEU A 23 5.86 12.92 2.60
CA LEU A 23 7.15 13.58 2.49
C LEU A 23 7.08 14.87 1.66
N ALA A 24 6.26 14.91 0.62
CA ALA A 24 6.11 16.08 -0.25
C ALA A 24 5.36 17.25 0.42
N LEU A 25 4.37 16.94 1.28
CA LEU A 25 3.39 17.92 1.75
C LEU A 25 3.47 18.23 3.25
N LEU A 26 4.09 17.34 4.02
CA LEU A 26 4.07 17.38 5.48
C LEU A 26 5.47 17.40 6.08
N GLN A 27 5.52 17.79 7.34
CA GLN A 27 6.65 17.69 8.26
C GLN A 27 6.24 16.81 9.45
N PRO A 28 7.16 16.10 10.10
CA PRO A 28 6.87 15.43 11.37
C PRO A 28 6.21 16.39 12.37
N GLY A 29 5.18 15.93 13.07
CA GLY A 29 4.34 16.73 13.96
C GLY A 29 3.13 17.39 13.28
N ASP A 30 3.12 17.53 11.94
CA ASP A 30 1.92 17.99 11.23
C ASP A 30 0.75 17.04 11.49
N ARG A 31 -0.47 17.60 11.52
CA ARG A 31 -1.69 16.84 11.78
C ARG A 31 -2.27 16.25 10.50
N ILE A 32 -2.62 14.97 10.54
CA ILE A 32 -3.34 14.28 9.49
C ILE A 32 -4.69 13.75 10.01
N MET A 33 -5.69 13.72 9.12
CA MET A 33 -6.99 13.15 9.43
C MET A 33 -7.32 11.99 8.48
N GLY A 34 -7.49 10.78 9.01
CA GLY A 34 -7.79 9.57 8.25
C GLY A 34 -8.98 8.79 8.81
N MET A 35 -9.47 7.81 8.05
CA MET A 35 -10.53 6.92 8.54
C MET A 35 -9.98 6.02 9.66
N ASN A 36 -10.71 5.90 10.77
CA ASN A 36 -10.35 4.98 11.84
C ASN A 36 -10.19 3.54 11.29
N LEU A 37 -9.09 2.86 11.66
CA LEU A 37 -8.78 1.50 11.22
C LEU A 37 -9.90 0.50 11.55
N ALA A 38 -10.52 0.61 12.72
CA ALA A 38 -11.62 -0.26 13.13
C ALA A 38 -12.87 -0.06 12.24
N HIS A 39 -13.01 1.13 11.64
CA HIS A 39 -14.19 1.50 10.85
C HIS A 39 -13.94 1.32 9.34
N GLY A 40 -12.78 0.76 8.96
CA GLY A 40 -12.47 0.39 7.58
C GLY A 40 -11.28 1.12 6.96
N GLY A 41 -10.57 1.96 7.72
CA GLY A 41 -9.37 2.67 7.27
C GLY A 41 -8.21 1.75 6.87
N HIS A 42 -7.08 2.33 6.47
CA HIS A 42 -5.85 1.59 6.16
C HIS A 42 -4.74 1.93 7.16
N LEU A 43 -3.80 1.01 7.35
CA LEU A 43 -2.69 1.19 8.29
C LEU A 43 -1.90 2.49 8.03
N THR A 44 -1.67 2.83 6.76
CA THR A 44 -0.93 4.03 6.36
C THR A 44 -1.71 5.33 6.51
N HIS A 45 -2.94 5.30 7.03
CA HIS A 45 -3.76 6.49 7.25
C HIS A 45 -3.68 6.99 8.70
N GLY A 46 -2.58 6.65 9.40
CA GLY A 46 -2.33 7.11 10.78
C GLY A 46 -2.29 6.01 11.85
N SER A 47 -2.20 4.72 11.48
CA SER A 47 -2.05 3.67 12.51
C SER A 47 -0.73 3.82 13.27
N PRO A 48 -0.72 3.71 14.62
CA PRO A 48 0.45 4.00 15.47
C PRO A 48 1.66 3.08 15.21
N VAL A 49 1.45 1.94 14.53
CA VAL A 49 2.54 1.02 14.16
C VAL A 49 3.26 1.41 12.86
N THR A 50 2.69 2.33 12.09
CA THR A 50 3.23 2.79 10.80
C THR A 50 3.96 4.12 10.92
N MET A 51 4.78 4.46 9.93
CA MET A 51 5.43 5.78 9.83
C MET A 51 4.42 6.92 10.02
N SER A 52 3.26 6.86 9.35
CA SER A 52 2.23 7.90 9.45
C SER A 52 1.71 8.10 10.88
N GLY A 53 1.55 7.03 11.67
CA GLY A 53 1.10 7.17 13.06
C GLY A 53 2.22 7.40 14.07
N LYS A 54 3.48 7.24 13.65
CA LYS A 54 4.65 7.56 14.49
C LYS A 54 5.12 8.99 14.34
N TRP A 55 4.97 9.58 13.14
CA TRP A 55 5.55 10.88 12.81
C TRP A 55 4.55 12.02 12.82
N PHE A 56 3.28 11.76 12.56
CA PHE A 56 2.25 12.80 12.47
C PHE A 56 1.32 12.76 13.67
N ASP A 57 0.72 13.91 13.98
CA ASP A 57 -0.40 13.94 14.90
C ASP A 57 -1.65 13.42 14.18
N VAL A 58 -2.23 12.33 14.68
CA VAL A 58 -3.31 11.63 13.99
C VAL A 58 -4.64 11.90 14.67
N VAL A 59 -5.56 12.47 13.90
CA VAL A 59 -6.99 12.51 14.24
C VAL A 59 -7.75 11.60 13.28
N SER A 60 -8.90 11.10 13.70
CA SER A 60 -9.68 10.15 12.88
C SER A 60 -11.12 10.60 12.69
N TYR A 61 -11.68 10.23 11.54
CA TYR A 61 -13.13 10.24 11.32
C TYR A 61 -13.66 8.82 11.21
N GLU A 62 -14.98 8.69 11.36
CA GLU A 62 -15.67 7.43 11.62
C GLU A 62 -16.92 7.28 10.74
N VAL A 63 -17.61 6.16 10.92
CA VAL A 63 -18.91 5.89 10.29
C VAL A 63 -20.00 5.96 11.34
N ARG A 64 -21.22 6.31 10.94
CA ARG A 64 -22.38 6.30 11.84
C ARG A 64 -22.71 4.87 12.27
N GLU A 65 -23.08 4.69 13.53
CA GLU A 65 -23.40 3.37 14.08
C GLU A 65 -24.63 2.73 13.41
N ASP A 66 -25.64 3.53 13.09
CA ASP A 66 -26.94 3.11 12.59
C ASP A 66 -26.88 2.52 11.17
N ASN A 67 -26.14 3.16 10.26
CA ASN A 67 -26.14 2.87 8.84
C ASN A 67 -24.74 2.58 8.26
N GLN A 68 -23.69 2.72 9.08
CA GLN A 68 -22.31 2.44 8.73
C GLN A 68 -21.83 3.25 7.52
N ARG A 69 -22.38 4.46 7.31
CA ARG A 69 -21.91 5.42 6.30
C ARG A 69 -20.98 6.45 6.97
N ILE A 70 -20.02 6.99 6.22
CA ILE A 70 -19.17 8.08 6.72
C ILE A 70 -20.07 9.26 7.08
N ASP A 71 -19.88 9.79 8.28
CA ASP A 71 -20.61 10.96 8.75
C ASP A 71 -19.90 12.25 8.29
N MET A 72 -20.34 12.82 7.17
CA MET A 72 -19.70 14.00 6.60
C MET A 72 -19.81 15.24 7.51
N ASP A 73 -20.88 15.36 8.31
CA ASP A 73 -21.02 16.45 9.28
C ASP A 73 -20.01 16.30 10.41
N ALA A 74 -19.83 15.08 10.94
CA ALA A 74 -18.82 14.80 11.95
C ALA A 74 -17.40 14.96 11.40
N VAL A 75 -17.14 14.55 10.15
CA VAL A 75 -15.86 14.80 9.45
C VAL A 75 -15.58 16.30 9.40
N ARG A 76 -16.57 17.11 8.99
CA ARG A 76 -16.43 18.57 8.90
C ARG A 76 -16.19 19.20 10.27
N ALA A 77 -16.99 18.84 11.27
CA ALA A 77 -16.84 19.34 12.64
C ALA A 77 -15.43 19.02 13.19
N ARG A 78 -14.95 17.79 13.00
CA ARG A 78 -13.62 17.38 13.43
C ARG A 78 -12.52 18.12 12.68
N ALA A 79 -12.68 18.32 11.37
CA ALA A 79 -11.72 19.09 10.58
C ALA A 79 -11.65 20.55 11.03
N LEU A 80 -12.78 21.17 11.35
CA LEU A 80 -12.85 22.55 11.86
C LEU A 80 -12.19 22.68 13.24
N GLU A 81 -12.45 21.74 14.14
CA GLU A 81 -11.86 21.69 15.48
C GLU A 81 -10.33 21.48 15.42
N THR A 82 -9.88 20.55 14.57
CA THR A 82 -8.50 20.07 14.62
C THR A 82 -7.60 20.66 13.55
N LYS A 83 -8.14 21.30 12.51
CA LYS A 83 -7.38 21.93 11.42
C LYS A 83 -6.24 21.04 10.88
N PRO A 84 -6.54 19.81 10.40
CA PRO A 84 -5.51 18.92 9.87
C PRO A 84 -4.88 19.57 8.62
N LYS A 85 -3.59 19.31 8.38
CA LYS A 85 -2.91 19.77 7.16
C LYS A 85 -3.21 18.86 5.96
N LEU A 86 -3.58 17.61 6.23
CA LEU A 86 -3.96 16.62 5.22
C LEU A 86 -5.16 15.82 5.68
N ILE A 87 -6.18 15.76 4.84
CA ILE A 87 -7.33 14.85 4.98
C ILE A 87 -7.14 13.69 3.99
N ILE A 88 -7.25 12.47 4.49
CA ILE A 88 -7.10 11.24 3.71
C ILE A 88 -8.48 10.60 3.55
N ALA A 89 -8.99 10.57 2.32
CA ALA A 89 -10.23 9.88 1.96
C ALA A 89 -9.89 8.57 1.24
N GLY A 90 -10.14 7.44 1.89
CA GLY A 90 -9.81 6.13 1.34
C GLY A 90 -9.94 5.04 2.39
N ALA A 91 -10.23 3.83 1.96
CA ALA A 91 -10.55 2.74 2.89
C ALA A 91 -10.10 1.38 2.37
N SER A 92 -9.81 0.49 3.31
CA SER A 92 -9.51 -0.92 3.05
C SER A 92 -10.78 -1.76 3.08
N ALA A 93 -11.67 -1.47 4.02
CA ALA A 93 -12.83 -2.30 4.35
C ALA A 93 -14.10 -1.46 4.52
N TYR A 94 -14.36 -0.57 3.56
CA TYR A 94 -15.58 0.24 3.50
C TYR A 94 -16.40 -0.11 2.25
N PRO A 95 -17.62 -0.65 2.39
CA PRO A 95 -18.40 -1.22 1.28
C PRO A 95 -19.35 -0.21 0.61
N ARG A 96 -19.12 1.09 0.77
CA ARG A 96 -19.96 2.15 0.19
C ARG A 96 -19.11 3.09 -0.66
N GLU A 97 -19.82 3.90 -1.44
CA GLU A 97 -19.22 5.03 -2.15
C GLU A 97 -18.78 6.10 -1.13
N ILE A 98 -17.63 6.72 -1.42
CA ILE A 98 -17.08 7.83 -0.64
C ILE A 98 -17.41 9.13 -1.36
N ASP A 99 -17.90 10.12 -0.61
CA ASP A 99 -18.21 11.45 -1.14
C ASP A 99 -16.94 12.30 -1.28
N PHE A 100 -16.21 12.10 -2.38
CA PHE A 100 -14.97 12.84 -2.64
C PHE A 100 -15.18 14.34 -2.81
N ALA A 101 -16.34 14.77 -3.31
CA ALA A 101 -16.68 16.19 -3.45
C ALA A 101 -16.90 16.84 -2.08
N GLY A 102 -17.63 16.18 -1.18
CA GLY A 102 -17.80 16.63 0.19
C GLY A 102 -16.47 16.70 0.96
N PHE A 103 -15.61 15.69 0.81
CA PHE A 103 -14.27 15.74 1.39
C PHE A 103 -13.43 16.91 0.84
N ARG A 104 -13.58 17.23 -0.44
CA ARG A 104 -12.87 18.36 -1.05
C ARG A 104 -13.36 19.68 -0.47
N ALA A 105 -14.67 19.88 -0.36
CA ALA A 105 -15.24 21.09 0.24
C ALA A 105 -14.73 21.31 1.68
N ILE A 106 -14.68 20.25 2.50
CA ILE A 106 -14.15 20.32 3.87
C ILE A 106 -12.65 20.65 3.87
N ALA A 107 -11.87 20.04 2.98
CA ALA A 107 -10.44 20.30 2.89
C ALA A 107 -10.15 21.77 2.54
N ASP A 108 -10.87 22.33 1.56
CA ASP A 108 -10.77 23.74 1.18
C ASP A 108 -11.16 24.67 2.32
N GLU A 109 -12.24 24.35 3.03
CA GLU A 109 -12.74 25.15 4.16
C GLU A 109 -11.72 25.29 5.30
N VAL A 110 -10.94 24.24 5.57
CA VAL A 110 -9.94 24.26 6.64
C VAL A 110 -8.51 24.52 6.17
N GLY A 111 -8.30 24.73 4.87
CA GLY A 111 -6.97 24.93 4.28
C GLY A 111 -6.10 23.67 4.26
N ALA A 112 -6.71 22.49 4.23
CA ALA A 112 -6.02 21.20 4.15
C ALA A 112 -5.83 20.73 2.70
N TYR A 113 -4.81 19.89 2.48
CA TYR A 113 -4.79 19.05 1.29
C TYR A 113 -5.80 17.91 1.41
N LEU A 114 -6.36 17.50 0.28
CA LEU A 114 -7.14 16.27 0.14
C LEU A 114 -6.32 15.24 -0.62
N MET A 115 -6.00 14.15 0.06
CA MET A 115 -5.42 12.95 -0.55
C MET A 115 -6.48 11.86 -0.63
N VAL A 116 -6.70 11.29 -1.81
CA VAL A 116 -7.55 10.10 -1.97
C VAL A 116 -6.71 8.85 -2.19
N ASP A 117 -6.82 7.87 -1.31
CA ASP A 117 -6.23 6.53 -1.51
C ASP A 117 -7.29 5.60 -2.12
N MET A 118 -7.28 5.47 -3.44
CA MET A 118 -8.26 4.68 -4.18
C MET A 118 -7.86 3.21 -4.36
N ALA A 119 -6.88 2.70 -3.61
CA ALA A 119 -6.24 1.41 -3.86
C ALA A 119 -7.21 0.22 -4.03
N HIS A 120 -8.31 0.18 -3.28
CA HIS A 120 -9.33 -0.88 -3.38
C HIS A 120 -10.34 -0.65 -4.51
N TYR A 121 -10.50 0.58 -4.98
CA TYR A 121 -11.53 0.98 -5.94
C TYR A 121 -10.98 1.22 -7.35
N ALA A 122 -9.66 1.32 -7.52
CA ALA A 122 -9.01 1.73 -8.76
C ALA A 122 -9.48 0.99 -10.03
N GLY A 123 -9.69 -0.34 -9.97
CA GLY A 123 -10.23 -1.07 -11.12
C GLY A 123 -11.69 -0.71 -11.43
N LEU A 124 -12.51 -0.51 -10.40
CA LEU A 124 -13.91 -0.10 -10.58
C LEU A 124 -14.00 1.33 -11.13
N ILE A 125 -13.11 2.22 -10.68
CA ILE A 125 -12.99 3.59 -11.18
C ILE A 125 -12.55 3.57 -12.65
N ALA A 126 -11.51 2.79 -13.00
CA ALA A 126 -11.04 2.65 -14.38
C ALA A 126 -12.14 2.15 -15.33
N ALA A 127 -13.04 1.30 -14.84
CA ALA A 127 -14.20 0.79 -15.57
C ALA A 127 -15.42 1.75 -15.59
N GLY A 128 -15.36 2.90 -14.92
CA GLY A 128 -16.49 3.83 -14.78
C GLY A 128 -17.66 3.25 -13.96
N LYS A 129 -17.36 2.40 -12.97
CA LYS A 129 -18.33 1.73 -12.08
C LYS A 129 -18.25 2.19 -10.62
N TYR A 130 -17.40 3.17 -10.32
CA TYR A 130 -17.25 3.81 -9.00
C TYR A 130 -16.86 5.28 -9.22
N PRO A 131 -17.25 6.23 -8.34
CA PRO A 131 -16.92 7.64 -8.48
C PRO A 131 -15.42 7.89 -8.69
N ASN A 132 -15.08 8.78 -9.61
CA ASN A 132 -13.69 9.14 -9.90
C ASN A 132 -13.21 10.25 -8.95
N PRO A 133 -12.17 10.04 -8.14
CA PRO A 133 -11.68 11.07 -7.22
C PRO A 133 -10.77 12.12 -7.87
N VAL A 134 -10.24 11.86 -9.08
CA VAL A 134 -9.24 12.74 -9.74
C VAL A 134 -9.73 14.19 -9.92
N PRO A 135 -11.00 14.46 -10.28
CA PRO A 135 -11.50 15.82 -10.38
C PRO A 135 -11.61 16.58 -9.04
N HIS A 136 -11.56 15.88 -7.90
CA HIS A 136 -11.81 16.47 -6.58
C HIS A 136 -10.53 16.54 -5.74
N ALA A 137 -9.72 15.49 -5.74
CA ALA A 137 -8.55 15.37 -4.87
C ALA A 137 -7.38 16.24 -5.34
N HIS A 138 -6.61 16.77 -4.39
CA HIS A 138 -5.33 17.40 -4.69
C HIS A 138 -4.31 16.35 -5.15
N VAL A 139 -4.31 15.19 -4.50
CA VAL A 139 -3.47 14.04 -4.85
C VAL A 139 -4.28 12.75 -4.74
N VAL A 140 -4.16 11.87 -5.72
CA VAL A 140 -4.72 10.51 -5.66
C VAL A 140 -3.59 9.50 -5.62
N THR A 141 -3.60 8.57 -4.67
CA THR A 141 -2.71 7.42 -4.63
C THR A 141 -3.48 6.14 -4.88
N SER A 142 -2.77 5.13 -5.39
CA SER A 142 -3.35 3.79 -5.54
C SER A 142 -2.27 2.71 -5.56
N THR A 143 -2.68 1.50 -5.21
CA THR A 143 -1.97 0.27 -5.62
C THR A 143 -2.34 -0.14 -7.05
N THR A 144 -1.48 -0.91 -7.72
CA THR A 144 -1.79 -1.45 -9.06
C THR A 144 -2.32 -2.88 -9.07
N HIS A 145 -2.24 -3.64 -7.97
CA HIS A 145 -2.51 -5.10 -7.96
C HIS A 145 -3.91 -5.54 -7.52
N LYS A 146 -4.72 -4.64 -6.93
CA LYS A 146 -6.02 -5.02 -6.35
C LYS A 146 -7.08 -5.15 -7.45
N THR A 147 -8.14 -4.34 -7.39
CA THR A 147 -9.19 -4.33 -8.42
C THR A 147 -8.66 -3.97 -9.81
N LEU A 148 -7.51 -3.28 -9.87
CA LEU A 148 -6.82 -2.93 -11.12
C LEU A 148 -6.01 -4.09 -11.74
N ARG A 149 -5.87 -5.23 -11.03
CA ARG A 149 -5.34 -6.51 -11.54
C ARG A 149 -3.92 -6.48 -12.16
N GLY A 150 -3.13 -5.46 -11.83
CA GLY A 150 -1.74 -5.33 -12.27
C GLY A 150 -0.71 -5.96 -11.32
N PRO A 151 0.60 -5.68 -11.52
CA PRO A 151 1.65 -6.14 -10.63
C PRO A 151 1.58 -5.43 -9.27
N ARG A 152 2.28 -5.94 -8.25
CA ARG A 152 2.51 -5.18 -7.02
C ARG A 152 3.25 -3.90 -7.34
N GLY A 153 2.71 -2.78 -6.89
CA GLY A 153 3.17 -1.44 -7.26
C GLY A 153 2.25 -0.36 -6.71
N GLY A 154 2.71 0.89 -6.76
CA GLY A 154 1.91 2.08 -6.50
C GLY A 154 1.95 3.09 -7.63
N VAL A 155 1.02 4.04 -7.60
CA VAL A 155 0.94 5.20 -8.49
C VAL A 155 0.46 6.41 -7.69
N ILE A 156 0.96 7.58 -8.07
CA ILE A 156 0.50 8.89 -7.56
C ILE A 156 0.00 9.69 -8.76
N LEU A 157 -1.16 10.31 -8.63
CA LEU A 157 -1.81 11.11 -9.66
C LEU A 157 -2.14 12.49 -9.09
N THR A 158 -2.07 13.52 -9.94
CA THR A 158 -2.53 14.87 -9.60
C THR A 158 -2.86 15.64 -10.88
N ASN A 159 -3.68 16.68 -10.75
CA ASN A 159 -3.93 17.65 -11.82
C ASN A 159 -3.14 18.96 -11.64
N ASP A 160 -2.34 19.07 -10.59
CA ASP A 160 -1.54 20.25 -10.28
C ASP A 160 -0.06 19.99 -10.61
N GLU A 161 0.51 20.82 -11.49
CA GLU A 161 1.90 20.69 -11.94
C GLU A 161 2.91 20.97 -10.81
N ALA A 162 2.61 21.92 -9.93
CA ALA A 162 3.49 22.24 -8.79
C ALA A 162 3.51 21.08 -7.79
N LEU A 163 2.36 20.44 -7.54
CA LEU A 163 2.31 19.19 -6.76
C LEU A 163 3.05 18.06 -7.48
N ALA A 164 2.89 17.91 -8.79
CA ALA A 164 3.59 16.88 -9.56
C ALA A 164 5.11 16.96 -9.40
N LYS A 165 5.68 18.17 -9.44
CA LYS A 165 7.13 18.41 -9.21
C LYS A 165 7.55 17.98 -7.80
N LYS A 166 6.83 18.41 -6.75
CA LYS A 166 7.10 18.03 -5.35
C LYS A 166 7.02 16.51 -5.14
N LEU A 167 5.98 15.89 -5.69
CA LEU A 167 5.75 14.44 -5.60
C LEU A 167 6.84 13.64 -6.31
N ASN A 168 7.33 14.11 -7.46
CA ASN A 168 8.45 13.48 -8.15
C ASN A 168 9.72 13.50 -7.27
N SER A 169 10.07 14.65 -6.69
CA SER A 169 11.22 14.77 -5.78
C SER A 169 11.07 13.93 -4.51
N ALA A 170 9.85 13.83 -3.97
CA ALA A 170 9.57 13.01 -2.80
C ALA A 170 9.61 11.51 -3.10
N VAL A 171 9.30 11.09 -4.33
CA VAL A 171 9.51 9.70 -4.75
C VAL A 171 11.00 9.41 -4.93
N PHE A 172 11.71 10.24 -5.69
CA PHE A 172 13.15 10.16 -5.89
C PHE A 172 13.74 11.58 -5.95
N PRO A 173 14.79 11.91 -5.17
CA PRO A 173 15.58 11.01 -4.31
C PRO A 173 15.00 10.79 -2.90
N GLY A 174 13.78 11.26 -2.60
CA GLY A 174 13.23 11.25 -1.24
C GLY A 174 13.01 9.87 -0.61
N ASN A 175 11.97 9.15 -1.04
CA ASN A 175 11.52 7.90 -0.40
C ASN A 175 12.11 6.63 -1.05
N GLN A 176 12.62 6.72 -2.28
CA GLN A 176 13.11 5.57 -3.04
C GLN A 176 14.41 5.92 -3.77
N GLY A 177 15.19 4.87 -4.06
CA GLY A 177 16.31 4.93 -5.01
C GLY A 177 15.85 4.60 -6.43
N GLY A 178 16.49 3.62 -7.06
CA GLY A 178 16.22 3.26 -8.45
C GLY A 178 14.78 2.77 -8.73
N PRO A 179 14.19 3.14 -9.86
CA PRO A 179 12.89 2.64 -10.28
C PRO A 179 12.97 1.16 -10.68
N LEU A 180 11.93 0.38 -10.34
CA LEU A 180 11.81 -1.02 -10.77
C LEU A 180 11.22 -1.09 -12.19
N MET A 181 12.05 -0.91 -13.21
CA MET A 181 11.57 -0.82 -14.60
C MET A 181 10.80 -2.04 -15.09
N HIS A 182 11.15 -3.25 -14.62
CA HIS A 182 10.38 -4.47 -14.90
C HIS A 182 8.95 -4.42 -14.32
N VAL A 183 8.77 -3.81 -13.15
CA VAL A 183 7.43 -3.58 -12.57
C VAL A 183 6.71 -2.48 -13.32
N ILE A 184 7.40 -1.41 -13.73
CA ILE A 184 6.80 -0.31 -14.51
C ILE A 184 6.29 -0.84 -15.86
N ALA A 185 7.06 -1.68 -16.55
CA ALA A 185 6.62 -2.34 -17.77
C ALA A 185 5.36 -3.21 -17.53
N ALA A 186 5.33 -4.00 -16.45
CA ALA A 186 4.15 -4.78 -16.09
C ALA A 186 2.94 -3.91 -15.70
N LYS A 187 3.14 -2.72 -15.10
CA LYS A 187 2.06 -1.74 -14.84
C LYS A 187 1.47 -1.24 -16.17
N ALA A 188 2.31 -0.93 -17.16
CA ALA A 188 1.87 -0.49 -18.47
C ALA A 188 0.97 -1.53 -19.16
N VAL A 189 1.36 -2.81 -19.12
CA VAL A 189 0.53 -3.92 -19.64
C VAL A 189 -0.82 -3.96 -18.93
N ALA A 190 -0.84 -3.90 -17.60
CA ALA A 190 -2.08 -3.92 -16.83
C ALA A 190 -2.98 -2.70 -17.09
N PHE A 191 -2.39 -1.52 -17.31
CA PHE A 191 -3.16 -0.33 -17.71
C PHE A 191 -3.74 -0.46 -19.11
N GLY A 192 -3.00 -1.07 -20.04
CA GLY A 192 -3.50 -1.43 -21.37
C GLY A 192 -4.70 -2.38 -21.30
N GLU A 193 -4.63 -3.41 -20.45
CA GLU A 193 -5.79 -4.29 -20.18
C GLU A 193 -6.98 -3.54 -19.58
N ALA A 194 -6.73 -2.65 -18.61
CA ALA A 194 -7.78 -1.88 -17.95
C ALA A 194 -8.51 -0.89 -18.87
N LEU A 195 -7.87 -0.51 -20.00
CA LEU A 195 -8.47 0.33 -21.04
C LEU A 195 -9.33 -0.47 -22.04
N GLN A 196 -9.26 -1.80 -22.03
CA GLN A 196 -10.06 -2.62 -22.94
C GLN A 196 -11.53 -2.66 -22.51
N PRO A 197 -12.50 -2.70 -23.46
CA PRO A 197 -13.93 -2.80 -23.14
C PRO A 197 -14.27 -3.98 -22.22
N SER A 198 -13.60 -5.13 -22.42
CA SER A 198 -13.79 -6.33 -21.61
C SER A 198 -13.47 -6.15 -20.13
N PHE A 199 -12.65 -5.15 -19.77
CA PHE A 199 -12.38 -4.82 -18.38
C PHE A 199 -13.60 -4.20 -17.68
N LYS A 200 -14.43 -3.45 -18.41
CA LYS A 200 -15.69 -2.89 -17.91
C LYS A 200 -16.70 -3.99 -17.58
N ASP A 201 -16.77 -5.02 -18.43
CA ASP A 201 -17.60 -6.20 -18.20
C ASP A 201 -17.10 -7.00 -16.99
N TYR A 202 -15.79 -7.21 -16.90
CA TYR A 202 -15.16 -7.82 -15.72
C TYR A 202 -15.51 -7.08 -14.42
N ALA A 203 -15.38 -5.75 -14.39
CA ALA A 203 -15.73 -4.94 -13.23
C ALA A 203 -17.23 -5.02 -12.89
N GLY A 204 -18.10 -5.06 -13.92
CA GLY A 204 -19.53 -5.31 -13.76
C GLY A 204 -19.80 -6.66 -13.07
N GLN A 205 -19.12 -7.72 -13.51
CA GLN A 205 -19.25 -9.05 -12.92
C GLN A 205 -18.73 -9.10 -11.47
N VAL A 206 -17.65 -8.38 -11.15
CA VAL A 206 -17.15 -8.25 -9.77
C VAL A 206 -18.22 -7.67 -8.85
N ILE A 207 -18.90 -6.60 -9.28
CA ILE A 207 -19.99 -5.98 -8.50
C ILE A 207 -21.18 -6.93 -8.38
N ALA A 208 -21.58 -7.60 -9.47
CA ALA A 208 -22.67 -8.56 -9.45
C ALA A 208 -22.41 -9.72 -8.48
N ASN A 209 -21.19 -10.28 -8.50
CA ASN A 209 -20.77 -11.34 -7.60
C ASN A 209 -20.77 -10.89 -6.13
N ALA A 210 -20.31 -9.66 -5.85
CA ALA A 210 -20.33 -9.10 -4.50
C ALA A 210 -21.77 -8.93 -3.97
N ARG A 211 -22.70 -8.48 -4.83
CA ARG A 211 -24.14 -8.38 -4.49
C ARG A 211 -24.77 -9.75 -4.25
N ALA A 212 -24.46 -10.73 -5.10
CA ALA A 212 -24.95 -12.09 -4.93
C ALA A 212 -24.44 -12.71 -3.61
N LEU A 213 -23.16 -12.51 -3.27
CA LEU A 213 -22.60 -12.95 -2.01
C LEU A 213 -23.28 -12.28 -0.80
N ALA A 214 -23.56 -10.97 -0.88
CA ALA A 214 -24.25 -10.25 0.18
C ALA A 214 -25.72 -10.68 0.35
N ALA A 215 -26.38 -11.10 -0.73
CA ALA A 215 -27.76 -11.58 -0.72
C ALA A 215 -27.88 -13.05 -0.27
N ALA A 216 -26.81 -13.84 -0.39
CA ALA A 216 -26.82 -15.24 -0.01
C ALA A 216 -27.14 -15.39 1.49
N PRO A 217 -28.15 -16.19 1.88
CA PRO A 217 -28.41 -16.50 3.26
C PRO A 217 -27.15 -17.12 3.86
N ALA A 218 -26.70 -16.58 4.99
CA ALA A 218 -25.55 -17.12 5.69
C ALA A 218 -25.84 -18.54 6.17
N GLY A 219 -25.45 -19.54 5.36
CA GLY A 219 -25.45 -20.93 5.75
C GLY A 219 -24.49 -21.12 6.93
N GLY A 220 -25.02 -21.05 8.14
CA GLY A 220 -24.27 -21.19 9.39
C GLY A 220 -23.62 -19.89 9.89
N ARG A 221 -24.24 -19.27 10.91
CA ARG A 221 -23.64 -18.35 11.90
C ARG A 221 -22.85 -17.11 11.44
N ALA A 222 -22.82 -16.72 10.18
CA ALA A 222 -22.21 -15.45 9.75
C ALA A 222 -23.26 -14.41 9.37
N ARG A 223 -23.83 -13.68 10.33
CA ARG A 223 -24.73 -12.57 10.01
C ARG A 223 -23.94 -11.49 9.24
N HIS A 224 -24.14 -11.40 7.92
CA HIS A 224 -23.83 -10.20 7.17
C HIS A 224 -24.78 -9.11 7.66
N ARG A 225 -24.30 -8.21 8.53
CA ARG A 225 -25.10 -7.11 9.05
C ARG A 225 -25.26 -6.05 7.97
N LEU A 226 -26.30 -6.21 7.17
CA LEU A 226 -26.83 -5.20 6.27
C LEU A 226 -28.35 -5.19 6.45
N GLY A 227 -28.86 -4.10 7.04
CA GLY A 227 -30.25 -3.66 6.97
C GLY A 227 -31.34 -4.70 7.29
N ARG A 228 -31.75 -4.74 8.55
CA ARG A 228 -33.17 -4.88 8.96
C ARG A 228 -33.26 -4.64 10.46
N HIS A 229 -33.84 -3.50 10.84
CA HIS A 229 -34.31 -3.26 12.19
C HIS A 229 -35.25 -4.41 12.60
N ARG A 230 -34.91 -5.10 13.69
CA ARG A 230 -35.91 -5.78 14.52
C ARG A 230 -35.77 -5.23 15.93
N LEU A 231 -36.88 -4.69 16.42
CA LEU A 231 -37.11 -4.18 17.77
C LEU A 231 -36.79 -5.22 18.84
N PRO A 232 -36.50 -4.80 20.09
CA PRO A 232 -36.06 -5.68 21.15
C PRO A 232 -37.24 -6.46 21.75
N HIS A 233 -37.15 -7.79 21.75
CA HIS A 233 -38.00 -8.63 22.60
C HIS A 233 -37.14 -9.43 23.58
N GLY A 234 -37.29 -9.10 24.87
CA GLY A 234 -37.42 -10.05 25.99
C GLY A 234 -36.20 -10.84 26.46
N PRO A 235 -36.14 -11.18 27.77
CA PRO A 235 -34.93 -11.69 28.40
C PRO A 235 -34.61 -13.15 28.02
N ARG A 236 -33.30 -13.44 28.05
CA ARG A 236 -32.68 -14.72 27.73
C ARG A 236 -33.13 -15.82 28.69
N ARG A 237 -33.57 -16.96 28.17
CA ARG A 237 -33.65 -18.23 28.92
C ARG A 237 -32.27 -18.90 28.98
N PRO A 238 -31.91 -19.58 30.08
CA PRO A 238 -30.61 -20.23 30.24
C PRO A 238 -30.52 -21.51 29.40
N ALA A 239 -29.29 -21.87 29.02
CA ALA A 239 -28.99 -23.08 28.27
C ALA A 239 -29.04 -24.32 29.19
N PRO A 240 -29.51 -25.49 28.71
CA PRO A 240 -29.30 -26.74 29.43
C PRO A 240 -27.91 -27.32 29.12
N GLU A 241 -27.27 -27.81 30.18
CA GLU A 241 -26.05 -28.62 30.16
C GLU A 241 -26.31 -30.04 29.64
N GLY A 242 -25.24 -30.70 29.17
CA GLY A 242 -25.11 -32.16 29.20
C GLY A 242 -25.61 -32.93 27.98
N GLY A 243 -24.69 -33.52 27.21
CA GLY A 243 -25.01 -34.53 26.20
C GLY A 243 -23.85 -34.87 25.28
N GLN A 244 -22.95 -35.76 25.73
CA GLN A 244 -21.96 -36.40 24.86
C GLN A 244 -22.69 -37.39 23.94
N GLY A 245 -22.59 -37.18 22.62
CA GLY A 245 -23.10 -38.08 21.58
C GLY A 245 -22.14 -38.13 20.39
N PRO A 246 -22.06 -39.27 19.67
CA PRO A 246 -20.86 -39.68 18.96
C PRO A 246 -20.56 -38.84 17.71
N ARG A 247 -19.27 -38.51 17.54
CA ARG A 247 -18.70 -37.82 16.38
C ARG A 247 -18.92 -38.65 15.11
N ARG A 248 -19.96 -38.36 14.34
CA ARG A 248 -20.06 -38.80 12.94
C ARG A 248 -18.96 -38.12 12.13
N ARG A 249 -17.95 -38.89 11.71
CA ARG A 249 -16.96 -38.52 10.69
C ARG A 249 -17.69 -38.37 9.34
N ALA A 250 -18.11 -37.15 9.01
CA ALA A 250 -18.45 -36.80 7.63
C ALA A 250 -17.19 -36.28 6.94
N GLY A 251 -16.63 -37.08 6.05
CA GLY A 251 -15.59 -36.66 5.11
C GLY A 251 -16.14 -35.63 4.14
N ALA A 252 -16.08 -34.35 4.51
CA ALA A 252 -16.23 -33.25 3.58
C ALA A 252 -14.81 -32.73 3.26
N GLY A 253 -14.34 -33.00 2.04
CA GLY A 253 -13.07 -32.48 1.54
C GLY A 253 -12.93 -30.99 1.87
N ALA A 254 -11.81 -30.63 2.50
CA ALA A 254 -11.56 -29.28 2.98
C ALA A 254 -11.66 -28.27 1.83
N ARG A 255 -12.83 -27.67 1.66
CA ARG A 255 -13.02 -26.48 0.81
C ARG A 255 -12.30 -25.34 1.51
N ARG A 256 -11.00 -25.16 1.20
CA ARG A 256 -10.22 -24.03 1.71
C ARG A 256 -10.74 -22.74 1.07
N ALA A 257 -11.61 -22.02 1.77
CA ALA A 257 -11.83 -20.60 1.52
C ALA A 257 -10.71 -19.81 2.23
N HIS A 258 -10.11 -18.84 1.55
CA HIS A 258 -9.12 -17.95 2.17
C HIS A 258 -9.84 -16.69 2.63
N LEU A 259 -10.22 -16.67 3.91
CA LEU A 259 -10.85 -15.53 4.55
C LEU A 259 -9.79 -14.70 5.29
N GLN A 260 -9.84 -13.39 5.15
CA GLN A 260 -9.04 -12.46 5.93
C GLN A 260 -9.82 -12.01 7.17
N GLN A 261 -9.21 -12.06 8.35
CA GLN A 261 -9.82 -11.53 9.58
C GLN A 261 -9.65 -10.00 9.62
N GLU A 262 -10.74 -9.29 9.90
CA GLU A 262 -10.79 -7.85 10.17
C GLU A 262 -11.32 -7.64 11.61
N ARG A 263 -11.09 -6.46 12.20
CA ARG A 263 -11.68 -6.11 13.50
C ARG A 263 -13.12 -5.64 13.30
N ASP A 264 -14.03 -6.07 14.18
CA ASP A 264 -15.41 -5.55 14.21
C ASP A 264 -15.42 -4.17 14.89
N PRO A 265 -15.97 -3.11 14.26
CA PRO A 265 -16.03 -1.77 14.84
C PRO A 265 -16.81 -1.69 16.15
N LEU A 266 -17.76 -2.60 16.42
CA LEU A 266 -18.70 -2.47 17.56
C LEU A 266 -18.48 -3.50 18.68
N ARG A 267 -17.50 -4.40 18.55
CA ARG A 267 -17.08 -5.33 19.63
C ARG A 267 -15.60 -5.67 19.49
N SER A 268 -14.95 -6.05 20.59
CA SER A 268 -13.60 -6.65 20.62
C SER A 268 -13.45 -7.99 19.86
N GLY A 269 -14.46 -8.39 19.07
CA GLY A 269 -14.49 -9.61 18.26
C GLY A 269 -13.95 -9.40 16.85
N LYS A 270 -13.50 -10.49 16.23
CA LYS A 270 -12.99 -10.52 14.86
C LYS A 270 -14.13 -10.78 13.87
N ALA A 271 -14.24 -9.96 12.82
CA ALA A 271 -15.10 -10.21 11.66
C ALA A 271 -14.30 -10.91 10.55
N LEU A 272 -14.97 -11.70 9.69
CA LEU A 272 -14.33 -12.35 8.54
C LEU A 272 -14.70 -11.62 7.25
N ARG A 273 -13.68 -11.28 6.47
CA ARG A 273 -13.79 -10.74 5.11
C ARG A 273 -13.42 -11.82 4.10
N ASP A 274 -14.29 -12.06 3.12
CA ASP A 274 -13.94 -12.91 1.98
C ASP A 274 -13.20 -12.07 0.92
N LEU A 275 -12.06 -12.57 0.47
CA LEU A 275 -11.31 -11.99 -0.62
C LEU A 275 -11.98 -12.50 -1.90
N GLY A 276 -12.91 -11.71 -2.44
CA GLY A 276 -13.72 -12.06 -3.61
C GLY A 276 -12.95 -12.87 -4.65
N ARG A 277 -13.51 -14.02 -5.05
CA ARG A 277 -12.87 -14.89 -6.04
C ARG A 277 -12.89 -14.20 -7.40
N ALA A 278 -11.71 -14.04 -8.01
CA ALA A 278 -11.64 -13.87 -9.46
C ALA A 278 -12.33 -15.08 -10.13
N PRO A 279 -13.09 -14.91 -11.23
CA PRO A 279 -13.77 -16.02 -11.89
C PRO A 279 -12.80 -17.16 -12.21
N ARG A 280 -13.16 -18.37 -11.80
CA ARG A 280 -12.47 -19.60 -12.21
C ARG A 280 -12.91 -19.97 -13.61
N ASP A 281 -12.53 -19.20 -14.62
CA ASP A 281 -12.58 -19.62 -16.04
C ASP A 281 -11.97 -18.54 -16.95
N LEU A 282 -10.63 -18.52 -17.03
CA LEU A 282 -9.89 -17.82 -18.10
C LEU A 282 -8.74 -18.70 -18.62
N ARG A 283 -8.95 -20.03 -18.68
CA ARG A 283 -8.00 -21.01 -19.27
C ARG A 283 -8.52 -21.63 -20.56
N ARG A 284 -9.39 -20.95 -21.29
CA ARG A 284 -9.71 -21.30 -22.68
C ARG A 284 -9.76 -20.02 -23.49
N ASN A 285 -8.99 -20.01 -24.57
CA ASN A 285 -8.86 -18.97 -25.61
C ASN A 285 -7.72 -17.95 -25.42
N HIS A 286 -6.49 -18.41 -25.67
CA HIS A 286 -5.55 -17.68 -26.51
C HIS A 286 -4.45 -18.64 -27.03
N PRO A 287 -4.31 -18.84 -28.36
CA PRO A 287 -3.20 -19.59 -28.91
C PRO A 287 -2.03 -18.62 -29.13
N ARG A 288 -0.94 -18.79 -28.37
CA ARG A 288 0.46 -18.38 -28.65
C ARG A 288 1.16 -18.15 -27.31
N LEU A 289 1.62 -19.23 -26.69
CA LEU A 289 2.73 -19.29 -25.74
C LEU A 289 3.04 -20.80 -25.56
N ARG A 290 3.53 -21.43 -26.63
CA ARG A 290 4.20 -22.73 -26.56
C ARG A 290 5.62 -22.50 -27.06
N ASP A 291 6.56 -22.83 -26.19
CA ASP A 291 8.00 -23.07 -26.39
C ASP A 291 8.91 -22.21 -25.50
N VAL A 292 8.93 -22.59 -24.23
CA VAL A 292 10.14 -22.49 -23.40
C VAL A 292 10.38 -23.88 -22.82
N ARG A 293 11.29 -24.64 -23.43
CA ARG A 293 11.74 -25.93 -22.89
C ARG A 293 12.65 -25.65 -21.70
N VAL A 294 12.26 -26.13 -20.52
CA VAL A 294 13.12 -26.17 -19.33
C VAL A 294 13.93 -27.47 -19.38
N HIS A 295 15.25 -27.39 -19.50
CA HIS A 295 16.13 -28.56 -19.43
C HIS A 295 16.22 -29.10 -17.98
N PRO A 296 16.19 -30.42 -17.77
CA PRO A 296 16.32 -31.01 -16.44
C PRO A 296 17.79 -31.02 -16.00
N ARG A 297 18.08 -30.49 -14.80
CA ARG A 297 19.39 -30.60 -14.15
C ARG A 297 19.66 -32.06 -13.78
N ARG A 298 20.79 -32.61 -14.28
CA ARG A 298 21.33 -33.92 -13.87
C ARG A 298 21.78 -33.87 -12.39
N ARG A 299 21.48 -34.94 -11.65
CA ARG A 299 22.05 -35.25 -10.33
C ARG A 299 23.50 -35.71 -10.52
N ALA A 300 24.42 -35.20 -9.70
CA ALA A 300 25.74 -35.79 -9.49
C ALA A 300 25.90 -36.09 -7.99
N GLY A 301 26.18 -37.35 -7.68
CA GLY A 301 26.65 -37.82 -6.38
C GLY A 301 28.16 -37.61 -6.19
N PRO A 302 28.72 -38.03 -5.04
CA PRO A 302 29.83 -37.35 -4.39
C PRO A 302 31.20 -37.96 -4.72
N GLU A 303 32.26 -37.15 -4.67
CA GLU A 303 33.58 -37.48 -4.08
C GLU A 303 34.57 -36.30 -4.22
N GLY A 304 35.55 -36.24 -3.31
CA GLY A 304 36.75 -35.41 -3.47
C GLY A 304 36.82 -34.17 -2.59
N GLY A 305 37.40 -34.30 -1.39
CA GLY A 305 37.65 -33.18 -0.48
C GLY A 305 38.83 -32.31 -0.90
N LEU A 306 38.87 -31.09 -0.34
CA LEU A 306 40.06 -30.36 0.13
C LEU A 306 39.57 -29.05 0.79
N ARG A 307 39.83 -28.91 2.09
CA ARG A 307 39.51 -27.71 2.88
C ARG A 307 40.68 -26.71 2.87
N PRO A 308 40.45 -25.39 2.74
CA PRO A 308 41.50 -24.42 3.04
C PRO A 308 41.45 -23.97 4.52
N ARG A 309 42.67 -23.86 5.07
CA ARG A 309 43.02 -23.54 6.46
C ARG A 309 42.73 -22.08 6.82
N ARG A 310 42.15 -21.85 8.00
CA ARG A 310 42.09 -20.53 8.66
C ARG A 310 43.41 -20.26 9.39
N ARG A 311 44.09 -19.16 9.07
CA ARG A 311 45.15 -18.58 9.92
C ARG A 311 44.52 -17.60 10.93
N ARG A 312 44.81 -17.79 12.22
CA ARG A 312 44.68 -16.78 13.28
C ARG A 312 46.10 -16.49 13.81
N PRO A 313 46.47 -15.24 14.10
CA PRO A 313 47.63 -14.96 14.94
C PRO A 313 47.22 -14.94 16.41
N GLY A 314 48.03 -15.58 17.25
CA GLY A 314 47.95 -15.50 18.70
C GLY A 314 48.78 -14.36 19.26
N GLY A 315 48.43 -13.88 20.46
CA GLY A 315 49.16 -12.85 21.18
C GLY A 315 48.76 -12.78 22.66
N ARG A 316 49.46 -13.59 23.46
CA ARG A 316 49.85 -13.49 24.89
C ARG A 316 48.93 -12.82 25.95
N ARG A 317 48.75 -13.58 27.04
CA ARG A 317 48.21 -13.21 28.36
C ARG A 317 49.16 -12.28 29.15
N ARG A 318 48.62 -11.36 29.95
CA ARG A 318 49.06 -11.06 31.33
C ARG A 318 47.89 -10.59 32.21
N ARG A 319 47.97 -10.96 33.49
CA ARG A 319 47.00 -10.80 34.59
C ARG A 319 46.99 -9.37 35.16
N GLY A 320 45.91 -9.01 35.83
CA GLY A 320 45.97 -8.19 37.06
C GLY A 320 44.81 -7.20 37.26
N GLY A 321 44.26 -7.18 38.48
CA GLY A 321 43.75 -5.95 39.10
C GLY A 321 42.23 -5.81 39.23
N ARG A 322 41.76 -5.75 40.48
CA ARG A 322 40.38 -5.51 40.91
C ARG A 322 40.06 -3.99 40.99
N SER A 323 38.75 -3.76 41.06
CA SER A 323 38.00 -2.81 41.92
C SER A 323 37.71 -1.36 41.48
N ALA A 324 36.40 -1.10 41.54
CA ALA A 324 35.71 0.02 42.21
C ALA A 324 35.52 1.35 41.46
N GLY A 325 34.25 1.78 41.47
CA GLY A 325 33.89 3.16 41.83
C GLY A 325 33.16 4.00 40.78
N GLY A 326 31.87 4.25 41.04
CA GLY A 326 31.25 5.58 40.86
C GLY A 326 30.72 5.98 39.49
N GLY A 327 29.39 6.12 39.38
CA GLY A 327 28.77 7.17 38.55
C GLY A 327 29.05 8.57 39.14
N PRO A 328 28.77 9.68 38.43
CA PRO A 328 27.41 9.96 37.95
C PRO A 328 27.27 10.61 36.55
N ASP A 329 26.05 10.49 36.05
CA ASP A 329 25.19 11.30 35.15
C ASP A 329 25.72 12.20 34.00
N PRO A 330 24.98 12.27 32.87
CA PRO A 330 25.37 12.94 31.64
C PRO A 330 24.87 14.39 31.60
N LEU A 331 25.72 15.31 31.15
CA LEU A 331 25.38 16.57 30.45
C LEU A 331 26.62 17.45 30.44
N ARG A 332 27.43 17.35 29.38
CA ARG A 332 28.30 18.42 28.86
C ARG A 332 29.14 17.88 27.71
N ARG A 333 28.80 18.30 26.48
CA ARG A 333 29.71 18.82 25.44
C ARG A 333 28.96 18.91 24.12
N ALA A 334 28.19 19.98 23.99
CA ALA A 334 27.86 20.58 22.71
C ALA A 334 28.87 21.70 22.47
N SER A 335 29.98 21.38 21.81
CA SER A 335 30.90 22.34 21.17
C SER A 335 32.10 21.55 20.66
N ASP A 336 32.06 21.13 19.40
CA ASP A 336 33.24 21.00 18.51
C ASP A 336 32.87 20.26 17.22
N LEU A 337 32.18 20.96 16.31
CA LEU A 337 32.13 20.60 14.90
C LEU A 337 32.30 21.87 14.04
N ARG A 338 33.46 22.52 14.17
CA ARG A 338 34.01 23.39 13.13
C ARG A 338 35.28 22.75 12.59
N ARG A 339 35.15 22.06 11.45
CA ARG A 339 36.15 21.86 10.37
C ARG A 339 35.79 20.58 9.61
N LEU A 340 34.85 20.70 8.67
CA LEU A 340 34.83 19.83 7.49
C LEU A 340 34.98 20.73 6.27
N ARG A 341 36.11 20.58 5.56
CA ARG A 341 36.36 21.21 4.26
C ARG A 341 35.39 20.63 3.23
N PRO A 342 34.99 21.39 2.19
CA PRO A 342 34.07 20.88 1.17
C PRO A 342 34.77 19.80 0.34
N GLN A 343 34.20 18.58 0.33
CA GLN A 343 34.54 17.60 -0.69
C GLN A 343 33.96 18.04 -2.03
N GLN A 344 34.82 18.05 -3.04
CA GLN A 344 34.48 18.33 -4.43
C GLN A 344 33.38 17.38 -4.91
N SER A 345 32.35 17.96 -5.51
CA SER A 345 31.26 17.26 -6.17
C SER A 345 31.79 16.47 -7.37
N LEU A 346 31.72 15.15 -7.31
CA LEU A 346 31.74 14.31 -8.51
C LEU A 346 30.38 14.43 -9.20
N HIS A 347 30.23 15.43 -10.08
CA HIS A 347 29.16 15.46 -11.06
C HIS A 347 29.43 14.36 -12.09
N GLY A 348 28.69 13.26 -12.00
CA GLY A 348 28.49 12.36 -13.13
C GLY A 348 27.50 13.00 -14.09
N SER A 349 28.02 13.67 -15.12
CA SER A 349 27.22 14.18 -16.23
C SER A 349 26.68 13.02 -17.06
N PHE A 350 25.36 12.85 -17.14
CA PHE A 350 24.74 11.97 -18.14
C PHE A 350 24.79 12.66 -19.51
N PRO A 351 25.01 11.93 -20.61
CA PRO A 351 25.06 12.54 -21.94
C PRO A 351 23.70 13.13 -22.30
N ALA A 352 23.71 14.38 -22.76
CA ALA A 352 22.51 15.05 -23.28
C ALA A 352 22.04 14.34 -24.55
N VAL A 353 20.76 13.95 -24.57
CA VAL A 353 20.08 13.39 -25.74
C VAL A 353 19.46 14.55 -26.51
N ASN A 354 19.80 14.72 -27.78
CA ASN A 354 19.16 15.73 -28.61
C ASN A 354 17.72 15.33 -28.97
N ALA A 355 16.93 16.27 -29.49
CA ALA A 355 15.51 16.06 -29.82
C ALA A 355 15.24 14.95 -30.87
N ALA A 356 16.27 14.34 -31.45
CA ALA A 356 16.19 13.23 -32.40
C ALA A 356 16.64 11.88 -31.81
N GLY A 357 17.00 11.79 -30.52
CA GLY A 357 17.26 10.52 -29.83
C GLY A 357 18.66 9.92 -30.03
N ASN A 358 19.62 10.65 -30.60
CA ASN A 358 20.99 10.16 -30.79
C ASN A 358 21.93 10.58 -29.64
N ILE A 359 22.75 9.64 -29.18
CA ILE A 359 23.81 9.87 -28.17
C ILE A 359 25.07 10.34 -28.90
N GLN A 360 25.58 11.53 -28.58
CA GLN A 360 26.89 11.98 -29.08
C GLN A 360 28.04 11.33 -28.29
N PRO A 361 29.10 10.83 -28.96
CA PRO A 361 30.27 10.30 -28.27
C PRO A 361 31.13 11.44 -27.68
N ASP A 362 31.50 11.29 -26.41
CA ASP A 362 32.37 12.21 -25.67
C ASP A 362 33.84 12.01 -26.09
N GLN A 363 34.51 13.07 -26.57
CA GLN A 363 35.89 13.05 -27.06
C GLN A 363 36.96 13.05 -25.95
N ARG A 364 36.68 12.50 -24.76
CA ARG A 364 37.62 12.49 -23.62
C ARG A 364 37.77 11.13 -22.92
N LEU A 365 37.92 10.04 -23.67
CA LEU A 365 38.26 8.72 -23.10
C LEU A 365 39.53 8.14 -23.72
N ASP A 366 40.41 7.64 -22.84
CA ASP A 366 41.69 6.99 -23.14
C ASP A 366 41.49 5.78 -24.08
N PRO A 367 42.20 5.69 -25.22
CA PRO A 367 42.02 4.62 -26.21
C PRO A 367 42.42 3.21 -25.73
N ARG A 368 42.81 3.00 -24.48
CA ARG A 368 43.18 1.68 -23.94
C ARG A 368 42.06 0.87 -23.28
N ILE A 369 40.83 1.39 -23.24
CA ILE A 369 39.66 0.69 -22.65
C ILE A 369 38.57 0.47 -23.71
N THR A 370 38.91 -0.12 -24.85
CA THR A 370 37.94 -0.65 -25.83
C THR A 370 38.48 -1.89 -26.52
N ARG A 371 38.83 -2.93 -25.75
CA ARG A 371 38.99 -4.29 -26.25
C ARG A 371 38.54 -5.30 -25.21
N GLU A 372 37.24 -5.48 -25.08
CA GLU A 372 36.60 -6.76 -24.76
C GLU A 372 35.10 -6.57 -25.00
N THR A 373 34.50 -7.52 -25.74
CA THR A 373 33.12 -7.53 -26.30
C THR A 373 32.97 -6.94 -27.70
N ALA A 374 33.46 -7.70 -28.68
CA ALA A 374 32.80 -7.88 -29.97
C ALA A 374 32.05 -9.22 -29.93
#